data_AF-A0A509AS19-F1
#
_entry.id   AF-A0A509AS19-F1
#
_cell.length_a   1.000
_cell.length_b   1.000
_cell.length_c   1.000
_cell.angle_alpha   90.00
_cell.angle_beta   90.00
_cell.angle_gamma   90.00
#
_symmetry.space_group_name_H-M   'P 1'
#
loop_
_entity.id
_entity.type
_entity.pdbx_description
1 polymer ?
#
loop_
_entity_poly.entity_id
_entity_poly.type
_entity_poly.pdbx_seq_one_letter_code
_entity_poly.pdbx_strand_id
1 'polypeptide(L)'
;METNTSIDNRSKDNIKDSLNSKILESNKYDENIVKYNKNSLILSRQFYGIIGGITAGILGLQGIKGFLFFSVFTLIGTLMTFFHIKNNYKSFFSSKSCIFLSDFFSGLISFILFWTLSYDIIYIF
;
A
#
# COMPACT_ATOMS: atom_id res chain seq x y z
N MET A 1 59.74 4.19 10.10
CA MET A 1 58.76 5.24 9.78
C MET A 1 57.40 4.67 9.34
N GLU A 2 57.27 3.34 9.18
CA GLU A 2 56.07 2.66 8.63
C GLU A 2 54.98 2.33 9.67
N THR A 3 55.24 2.46 10.97
CA THR A 3 54.30 2.07 12.04
C THR A 3 53.14 3.06 12.24
N ASN A 4 53.34 4.34 11.93
CA ASN A 4 52.31 5.38 12.11
C ASN A 4 51.23 5.35 11.00
N THR A 5 51.58 4.92 9.79
CA THR A 5 50.66 4.77 8.66
C THR A 5 49.69 3.59 8.83
N SER A 6 50.13 2.50 9.48
CA SER A 6 49.31 1.31 9.70
C SER A 6 48.25 1.50 10.79
N ILE A 7 48.55 2.33 11.80
CA ILE A 7 47.64 2.64 12.91
C ILE A 7 46.54 3.61 12.47
N ASP A 8 46.88 4.61 11.62
CA ASP A 8 45.91 5.55 11.05
C ASP A 8 44.88 4.86 10.13
N ASN A 9 45.34 3.92 9.29
CA ASN A 9 44.46 3.17 8.40
C ASN A 9 43.48 2.27 9.17
N ARG A 10 43.96 1.55 10.21
CA ARG A 10 43.10 0.73 11.08
C ARG A 10 42.04 1.56 11.81
N SER A 11 42.36 2.78 12.23
CA SER A 11 41.39 3.68 12.86
C SER A 11 40.31 4.13 11.87
N LYS A 12 40.70 4.49 10.63
CA LYS A 12 39.76 4.90 9.57
C LYS A 12 38.80 3.78 9.16
N ASP A 13 39.27 2.54 9.11
CA ASP A 13 38.43 1.39 8.74
C ASP A 13 37.36 1.10 9.82
N ASN A 14 37.75 1.12 11.09
CA ASN A 14 36.80 0.95 12.21
C ASN A 14 35.73 2.06 12.25
N ILE A 15 36.09 3.30 11.91
CA ILE A 15 35.15 4.42 11.85
C ILE A 15 34.17 4.25 10.68
N LYS A 16 34.64 3.76 9.53
CA LYS A 16 33.78 3.49 8.36
C LYS A 16 32.77 2.38 8.64
N ASP A 17 33.16 1.31 9.32
CA ASP A 17 32.26 0.19 9.65
C ASP A 17 31.19 0.59 10.69
N SER A 18 31.57 1.43 11.66
CA SER A 18 30.65 2.07 12.60
C SER A 18 29.61 2.97 11.90
N LEU A 19 30.04 3.75 10.90
CA LEU A 19 29.15 4.57 10.08
C LEU A 19 28.20 3.73 9.23
N ASN A 20 28.71 2.70 8.56
CA ASN A 20 27.91 1.82 7.71
C ASN A 20 26.83 1.07 8.50
N SER A 21 27.13 0.61 9.71
CA SER A 21 26.14 -0.06 10.58
C SER A 21 25.05 0.91 11.06
N LYS A 22 25.38 2.16 11.41
CA LYS A 22 24.38 3.20 11.75
C LYS A 22 23.55 3.63 10.55
N ILE A 23 24.15 3.72 9.35
CA ILE A 23 23.43 4.02 8.09
C ILE A 23 22.50 2.86 7.72
N LEU A 24 22.92 1.62 7.95
CA LEU A 24 22.08 0.44 7.73
C LEU A 24 20.93 0.38 8.74
N GLU A 25 21.18 0.67 10.02
CA GLU A 25 20.16 0.69 11.07
C GLU A 25 19.16 1.84 10.88
N SER A 26 19.62 3.03 10.48
CA SER A 26 18.73 4.15 10.14
C SER A 26 17.94 3.89 8.86
N ASN A 27 18.54 3.35 7.79
CA ASN A 27 17.78 2.89 6.62
C ASN A 27 16.76 1.81 6.99
N LYS A 28 17.13 0.89 7.89
CA LYS A 28 16.24 -0.16 8.39
C LYS A 28 15.08 0.39 9.22
N TYR A 29 15.34 1.43 10.00
CA TYR A 29 14.32 2.14 10.76
C TYR A 29 13.36 2.91 9.83
N ASP A 30 13.89 3.63 8.84
CA ASP A 30 13.12 4.35 7.83
C ASP A 30 12.24 3.42 6.97
N GLU A 31 12.75 2.26 6.54
CA GLU A 31 11.95 1.31 5.76
C GLU A 31 10.78 0.74 6.55
N ASN A 32 10.92 0.57 7.87
CA ASN A 32 9.85 0.05 8.73
C ASN A 32 8.73 1.07 8.89
N ILE A 33 9.06 2.35 9.07
CA ILE A 33 8.07 3.44 9.15
C ILE A 33 7.36 3.60 7.81
N VAL A 34 8.10 3.53 6.70
CA VAL A 34 7.52 3.58 5.35
C VAL A 34 6.58 2.39 5.11
N LYS A 35 6.96 1.17 5.52
CA LYS A 35 6.10 -0.03 5.43
C LYS A 35 4.84 0.11 6.28
N TYR A 36 4.96 0.63 7.51
CA TYR A 36 3.82 0.86 8.39
C TYR A 36 2.80 1.84 7.78
N ASN A 37 3.28 2.98 7.28
CA ASN A 37 2.43 3.98 6.64
C ASN A 37 1.74 3.43 5.37
N LYS A 38 2.46 2.63 4.57
CA LYS A 38 1.89 1.92 3.42
C LYS A 38 0.78 0.96 3.82
N ASN A 39 0.98 0.18 4.88
CA ASN A 39 0.00 -0.79 5.36
C ASN A 39 -1.29 -0.10 5.82
N SER A 40 -1.18 1.01 6.56
CA SER A 40 -2.34 1.81 6.96
C SER A 40 -3.13 2.37 5.77
N LEU A 41 -2.45 2.79 4.71
CA LEU A 41 -3.11 3.24 3.48
C LEU A 41 -3.83 2.08 2.77
N ILE A 42 -3.22 0.89 2.72
CA ILE A 42 -3.84 -0.32 2.14
C ILE A 42 -5.08 -0.75 2.92
N LEU A 43 -5.00 -0.77 4.26
CA LEU A 43 -6.12 -1.07 5.13
C LEU A 43 -7.28 -0.11 4.89
N SER A 44 -7.00 1.20 4.81
CA SER A 44 -8.04 2.19 4.51
C SER A 44 -8.77 1.86 3.21
N ARG A 45 -8.03 1.44 2.17
CA ARG A 45 -8.57 1.07 0.86
C ARG A 45 -9.49 -0.15 0.91
N GLN A 46 -9.15 -1.15 1.73
CA GLN A 46 -10.01 -2.32 1.94
C GLN A 46 -11.33 -1.94 2.62
N PHE A 47 -11.33 -1.00 3.57
CA PHE A 47 -12.57 -0.49 4.16
C PHE A 47 -13.50 0.20 3.15
N TYR A 48 -12.95 1.00 2.22
CA TYR A 48 -13.76 1.60 1.13
C TYR A 48 -14.44 0.54 0.26
N GLY A 49 -13.76 -0.58 -0.03
CA GLY A 49 -14.33 -1.71 -0.78
C GLY A 49 -15.47 -2.40 -0.04
N ILE A 50 -15.35 -2.57 1.28
CA ILE A 50 -16.39 -3.19 2.13
C ILE A 50 -17.63 -2.29 2.18
N ILE A 51 -17.45 -0.99 2.48
CA ILE A 51 -18.56 -0.01 2.52
C ILE A 51 -19.26 0.08 1.16
N GLY A 52 -18.49 0.10 0.07
CA GLY A 52 -19.03 0.13 -1.29
C GLY A 52 -19.85 -1.13 -1.61
N GLY A 53 -19.37 -2.31 -1.20
CA GLY A 53 -20.03 -3.60 -1.41
C GLY A 53 -21.37 -3.69 -0.67
N ILE A 54 -21.40 -3.27 0.59
CA ILE A 54 -22.63 -3.22 1.40
C ILE A 54 -23.63 -2.25 0.77
N THR A 55 -23.18 -1.05 0.38
CA THR A 55 -24.06 -0.03 -0.23
C THR A 55 -24.66 -0.51 -1.55
N ALA A 56 -23.85 -1.14 -2.42
CA ALA A 56 -24.31 -1.71 -3.69
C ALA A 56 -25.27 -2.89 -3.50
N GLY A 57 -25.06 -3.70 -2.46
CA GLY A 57 -25.94 -4.80 -2.07
C GLY A 57 -27.31 -4.31 -1.59
N ILE A 58 -27.34 -3.30 -0.70
CA ILE A 58 -28.58 -2.69 -0.22
C ILE A 58 -29.39 -2.06 -1.35
N LEU A 59 -28.72 -1.43 -2.32
CA LEU A 59 -29.39 -0.81 -3.45
C LEU A 59 -29.96 -1.83 -4.47
N GLY A 60 -29.70 -3.13 -4.29
CA GLY A 60 -30.23 -4.19 -5.14
C GLY A 60 -29.73 -4.14 -6.59
N LEU A 61 -28.60 -3.48 -6.84
CA LEU A 61 -28.06 -3.31 -8.19
C LEU A 61 -27.52 -4.65 -8.70
N GLN A 62 -28.32 -5.37 -9.49
CA GLN A 62 -27.93 -6.65 -10.10
C GLN A 62 -27.14 -6.49 -11.40
N GLY A 63 -26.27 -7.47 -11.66
CA GLY A 63 -25.56 -7.63 -12.93
C GLY A 63 -24.58 -6.50 -13.23
N ILE A 64 -24.66 -5.93 -14.43
CA ILE A 64 -23.68 -4.97 -14.96
C ILE A 64 -23.62 -3.66 -14.15
N LYS A 65 -24.73 -3.28 -13.48
CA LYS A 65 -24.81 -2.03 -12.73
C LYS A 65 -23.98 -2.08 -11.44
N GLY A 66 -23.96 -3.22 -10.74
CA GLY A 66 -23.11 -3.43 -9.58
C GLY A 66 -21.62 -3.42 -9.95
N PHE A 67 -21.27 -4.04 -11.08
CA PHE A 67 -19.91 -4.01 -11.62
C PHE A 67 -19.45 -2.59 -12.02
N LEU A 68 -20.35 -1.81 -12.64
CA LEU A 68 -20.06 -0.43 -13.02
C LEU A 68 -19.86 0.47 -11.79
N PHE A 69 -20.67 0.27 -10.75
CA PHE A 69 -20.53 0.98 -9.48
C PHE A 69 -19.18 0.67 -8.82
N PHE A 70 -18.76 -0.59 -8.79
CA PHE A 70 -17.44 -0.98 -8.32
C PHE A 70 -16.30 -0.32 -9.10
N SER A 71 -16.41 -0.28 -10.43
CA SER A 71 -15.41 0.35 -11.29
C SER A 71 -15.25 1.84 -10.94
N VAL A 72 -16.36 2.57 -10.80
CA VAL A 72 -16.35 3.99 -10.40
C VAL A 72 -15.77 4.18 -8.99
N PHE A 73 -16.18 3.34 -8.02
CA PHE A 73 -15.69 3.42 -6.64
C PHE A 73 -14.20 3.11 -6.52
N THR A 74 -13.71 2.16 -7.32
CA THR A 74 -12.29 1.83 -7.30
C THR A 74 -11.45 2.85 -8.07
N LEU A 75 -12.02 3.46 -9.11
CA LEU A 75 -11.41 4.58 -9.83
C LEU A 75 -11.30 5.81 -8.92
N ILE A 76 -12.35 6.13 -8.16
CA ILE A 76 -12.34 7.26 -7.22
C ILE A 76 -11.36 7.01 -6.08
N GLY A 77 -11.33 5.80 -5.50
CA GLY A 77 -10.38 5.44 -4.45
C GLY A 77 -8.93 5.51 -4.92
N THR A 78 -8.67 4.99 -6.13
CA THR A 78 -7.35 5.09 -6.78
C THR A 78 -6.94 6.53 -7.01
N LEU A 79 -7.84 7.35 -7.54
CA LEU A 79 -7.57 8.75 -7.86
C LEU A 79 -7.34 9.55 -6.58
N MET A 80 -8.11 9.29 -5.52
CA MET A 80 -7.95 9.90 -4.20
C MET A 80 -6.60 9.55 -3.58
N THR A 81 -6.22 8.27 -3.60
CA THR A 81 -4.89 7.84 -3.14
C THR A 81 -3.80 8.48 -3.98
N PHE A 82 -3.92 8.45 -5.31
CA PHE A 82 -2.96 9.06 -6.23
C PHE A 82 -2.79 10.56 -5.97
N PHE A 83 -3.88 11.29 -5.74
CA PHE A 83 -3.83 12.73 -5.46
C PHE A 83 -3.20 13.03 -4.10
N HIS A 84 -3.55 12.26 -3.07
CA HIS A 84 -2.96 12.40 -1.73
C HIS A 84 -1.46 12.10 -1.74
N ILE A 85 -1.06 11.12 -2.52
CA ILE A 85 0.32 10.62 -2.53
C ILE A 85 1.20 11.47 -3.51
N LYS A 86 0.58 12.25 -4.42
CA LYS A 86 1.18 13.27 -5.31
C LYS A 86 2.07 14.28 -4.63
N ASN A 87 1.84 14.54 -3.35
CA ASN A 87 2.63 15.50 -2.60
C ASN A 87 3.99 14.94 -2.15
N ASN A 88 4.28 13.63 -2.31
CA ASN A 88 5.42 12.96 -1.68
C ASN A 88 6.15 11.95 -2.59
N TYR A 89 6.39 12.25 -3.87
CA TYR A 89 7.13 11.32 -4.75
C TYR A 89 8.45 11.88 -5.25
N LYS A 90 9.55 11.22 -4.87
CA LYS A 90 10.71 11.12 -5.75
C LYS A 90 11.23 9.71 -5.98
N SER A 91 10.76 8.67 -5.29
CA SER A 91 11.35 7.34 -5.48
C SER A 91 10.42 6.20 -5.06
N PHE A 92 9.41 5.85 -5.86
CA PHE A 92 8.60 4.67 -5.55
C PHE A 92 8.12 3.82 -6.73
N PHE A 93 8.54 4.12 -7.96
CA PHE A 93 7.85 3.53 -9.10
C PHE A 93 8.79 3.10 -10.22
N SER A 94 9.40 1.93 -10.04
CA SER A 94 9.93 1.13 -11.14
C SER A 94 8.91 0.09 -11.66
N SER A 95 7.80 -0.17 -10.96
CA SER A 95 6.73 -1.07 -11.44
C SER A 95 5.37 -0.73 -10.81
N LYS A 96 4.69 0.30 -11.35
CA LYS A 96 3.42 0.80 -10.78
C LYS A 96 2.27 -0.19 -10.97
N SER A 97 2.25 -0.88 -12.11
CA SER A 97 1.08 -1.62 -12.58
C SER A 97 0.87 -2.94 -11.84
N CYS A 98 1.94 -3.67 -11.51
CA CYS A 98 1.81 -4.99 -10.87
C CYS A 98 1.28 -4.86 -9.43
N ILE A 99 1.89 -3.97 -8.63
CA ILE A 99 1.49 -3.70 -7.24
C ILE A 99 0.07 -3.13 -7.19
N PHE A 100 -0.23 -2.19 -8.10
CA PHE A 100 -1.56 -1.60 -8.19
C PHE A 100 -2.63 -2.64 -8.53
N LEU A 101 -2.32 -3.58 -9.44
CA LEU A 101 -3.26 -4.62 -9.86
C LEU A 101 -3.48 -5.67 -8.77
N SER A 102 -2.44 -6.10 -8.06
CA SER A 102 -2.58 -7.02 -6.93
C SER A 102 -3.41 -6.42 -5.79
N ASP A 103 -3.18 -5.15 -5.47
CA ASP A 103 -3.97 -4.44 -4.45
C ASP A 103 -5.41 -4.20 -4.95
N PHE A 104 -5.61 -4.02 -6.26
CA PHE A 104 -6.94 -3.77 -6.84
C PHE A 104 -7.78 -5.04 -6.80
N PHE A 105 -7.17 -6.17 -7.17
CA PHE A 105 -7.81 -7.48 -7.14
C PHE A 105 -8.19 -7.91 -5.73
N SER A 106 -7.33 -7.62 -4.75
CA SER A 106 -7.62 -7.85 -3.32
C SER A 106 -8.87 -7.08 -2.88
N GLY A 107 -9.00 -5.80 -3.23
CA GLY A 107 -10.20 -5.01 -2.90
C GLY A 107 -11.47 -5.47 -3.65
N LEU A 108 -11.32 -5.93 -4.89
CA LEU A 108 -12.40 -6.44 -5.73
C LEU A 108 -13.03 -7.71 -5.13
N ILE A 109 -12.21 -8.64 -4.66
CA ILE A 109 -12.69 -9.90 -4.06
C ILE A 109 -13.55 -9.61 -2.82
N SER A 110 -13.11 -8.69 -1.95
CA SER A 110 -13.86 -8.31 -0.76
C SER A 110 -15.16 -7.59 -1.10
N PHE A 111 -15.15 -6.73 -2.12
CA PHE A 111 -16.36 -6.07 -2.60
C PHE A 111 -17.40 -7.09 -3.11
N ILE A 112 -16.99 -8.03 -3.97
CA ILE A 112 -17.90 -9.02 -4.57
C ILE A 112 -18.53 -9.90 -3.48
N LEU A 113 -17.74 -10.26 -2.45
CA LEU A 113 -18.16 -11.08 -1.32
C LEU A 113 -19.27 -10.37 -0.52
N PHE A 114 -19.03 -9.13 -0.12
CA PHE A 114 -20.02 -8.35 0.65
C PHE A 114 -21.24 -7.93 -0.17
N TRP A 115 -21.06 -7.65 -1.46
CA TRP A 115 -22.16 -7.35 -2.38
C TRP A 115 -23.14 -8.52 -2.49
N THR A 116 -22.63 -9.72 -2.76
CA THR A 116 -23.45 -10.94 -2.88
C THR A 116 -24.11 -11.28 -1.54
N LEU A 117 -23.37 -11.19 -0.44
CA LEU A 117 -23.88 -11.49 0.89
C LEU A 117 -25.00 -10.52 1.31
N SER A 118 -24.82 -9.21 1.09
CA SER A 118 -25.88 -8.23 1.39
C SER A 118 -27.10 -8.42 0.51
N TYR A 119 -26.91 -8.71 -0.78
CA TYR A 119 -28.02 -8.97 -1.69
C TYR A 119 -28.84 -10.19 -1.25
N ASP A 120 -28.17 -11.28 -0.88
CA ASP A 120 -28.80 -12.51 -0.38
C ASP A 120 -29.62 -12.25 0.90
N ILE A 121 -29.06 -11.50 1.86
CA ILE A 121 -29.76 -11.14 3.10
C ILE A 121 -31.03 -10.30 2.87
N ILE A 122 -31.03 -9.37 1.91
CA ILE A 122 -32.13 -8.42 1.73
C ILE A 122 -33.22 -8.93 0.77
N TYR A 123 -32.84 -9.73 -0.23
CA TYR A 123 -33.76 -10.14 -1.30
C TYR A 123 -34.12 -11.63 -1.27
N ILE A 124 -33.28 -12.50 -0.72
CA ILE A 124 -33.58 -13.94 -0.61
C ILE A 124 -34.28 -14.27 0.72
N PHE A 125 -33.82 -13.69 1.83
CA PHE A 125 -34.41 -13.86 3.17
C PHE A 125 -35.54 -12.87 3.44
#